data_AF-A0A3C1Z1Y6-F1
#
_entry.id   AF-A0A3C1Z1Y6-F1
#
_cell.length_a   1.000
_cell.length_b   1.000
_cell.length_c   1.000
_cell.angle_alpha   90.00
_cell.angle_beta   90.00
_cell.angle_gamma   90.00
#
_symmetry.space_group_name_H-M   'P 1'
#
loop_
_entity.id
_entity.type
_entity.pdbx_description
1 polymer ?
#
loop_
_entity_poly.entity_id
_entity_poly.type
_entity_poly.pdbx_seq_one_letter_code
_entity_poly.pdbx_strand_id
1 'polypeptide(L)'
;MSSLTMEKSSRLRVLTRLGFWFTLLIGFLLPWAIMLGVETWVHQVPFARAWQSFTLHLFAPSYNLFLVGVLTAVPFVILAIMILLHLGTVESQQALIARRRALGLLTAELVMLTIAGWTHISVLIHPDAQGALAYFYLPALLLLSLPVGYGLGRALAKALVPRVTA
;
A
#
# COMPACT_ATOMS: atom_id res chain seq x y z
N MET A 1 -21.67 -29.35 11.23
CA MET A 1 -21.55 -28.34 10.15
C MET A 1 -21.36 -26.89 10.65
N SER A 2 -21.38 -26.60 11.96
CA SER A 2 -21.31 -25.22 12.50
C SER A 2 -19.90 -24.69 12.81
N SER A 3 -18.94 -25.55 13.18
CA SER A 3 -17.60 -25.09 13.61
C SER A 3 -16.72 -24.60 12.45
N LEU A 4 -16.68 -25.33 11.34
CA LEU A 4 -15.84 -25.03 10.16
C LEU A 4 -16.26 -23.74 9.44
N THR A 5 -17.55 -23.42 9.43
CA THR A 5 -18.09 -22.19 8.82
C THR A 5 -17.79 -20.97 9.68
N MET A 6 -17.90 -21.10 11.01
CA MET A 6 -17.51 -20.04 11.95
C MET A 6 -16.01 -19.75 11.90
N GLU A 7 -15.17 -20.78 11.79
CA GLU A 7 -13.71 -20.60 11.72
C GLU A 7 -13.28 -19.89 10.42
N LYS A 8 -13.83 -20.28 9.26
CA LYS A 8 -13.56 -19.60 7.97
C LYS A 8 -14.00 -18.13 7.99
N SER A 9 -15.16 -17.84 8.57
CA SER A 9 -15.66 -16.47 8.76
C SER A 9 -14.74 -15.65 9.67
N SER A 10 -14.22 -16.26 10.75
CA SER A 10 -13.26 -15.61 11.65
C SER A 10 -11.96 -15.24 10.94
N ARG A 11 -11.35 -16.19 10.21
CA ARG A 11 -10.09 -15.97 9.49
C ARG A 11 -10.21 -14.88 8.42
N LEU A 12 -11.32 -14.84 7.68
CA LEU A 12 -11.55 -13.80 6.68
C LEU A 12 -11.66 -12.41 7.32
N ARG A 13 -12.40 -12.28 8.43
CA ARG A 13 -12.51 -11.01 9.16
C ARG A 13 -11.15 -10.52 9.68
N VAL A 14 -10.33 -11.42 10.20
CA VAL A 14 -8.96 -11.09 10.64
C VAL A 14 -8.13 -10.62 9.45
N LEU A 15 -8.16 -11.35 8.33
CA LEU A 15 -7.44 -10.97 7.11
C LEU A 15 -7.86 -9.59 6.59
N THR A 16 -9.17 -9.30 6.54
CA THR A 16 -9.69 -8.01 6.10
C THR A 16 -9.21 -6.88 7.03
N ARG A 17 -9.26 -7.08 8.35
CA ARG A 17 -8.81 -6.07 9.33
C ARG A 17 -7.31 -5.82 9.24
N LEU A 18 -6.51 -6.89 9.16
CA LEU A 18 -5.06 -6.79 9.02
C LEU A 18 -4.70 -6.10 7.71
N GLY A 19 -5.31 -6.50 6.60
CA GLY A 19 -5.10 -5.85 5.31
C GLY A 19 -5.45 -4.37 5.35
N PHE A 20 -6.63 -4.02 5.87
CA PHE A 20 -7.05 -2.62 6.01
C PHE A 20 -6.05 -1.78 6.80
N TRP A 21 -5.68 -2.21 8.01
CA TRP A 21 -4.77 -1.46 8.87
C TRP A 21 -3.36 -1.41 8.30
N PHE A 22 -2.88 -2.52 7.74
CA PHE A 22 -1.57 -2.59 7.09
C PHE A 22 -1.49 -1.58 5.94
N THR A 23 -2.43 -1.64 4.98
CA THR A 23 -2.49 -0.74 3.83
C THR A 23 -2.59 0.72 4.24
N LEU A 24 -3.41 1.01 5.26
CA LEU A 24 -3.60 2.37 5.76
C LEU A 24 -2.31 2.92 6.41
N LEU A 25 -1.69 2.13 7.29
CA LEU A 25 -0.48 2.54 8.00
C LEU A 25 0.71 2.66 7.05
N ILE A 26 0.88 1.71 6.12
CA ILE A 26 2.00 1.74 5.18
C ILE A 26 1.86 2.91 4.21
N GLY A 27 0.67 3.16 3.66
CA GLY A 27 0.46 4.28 2.75
C GLY A 27 0.80 5.65 3.36
N PHE A 28 0.61 5.77 4.68
CA PHE A 28 0.94 6.99 5.43
C PHE A 28 2.41 7.07 5.83
N LEU A 29 2.98 5.97 6.35
CA LEU A 29 4.32 5.97 6.95
C LEU A 29 5.44 5.71 5.94
N LEU A 30 5.16 5.06 4.81
CA LEU A 30 6.13 4.73 3.77
C LEU A 30 7.02 5.90 3.34
N PRO A 31 6.47 7.07 2.93
CA PRO A 31 7.30 8.19 2.48
C PRO A 31 8.32 8.63 3.53
N TRP A 32 7.92 8.68 4.80
CA TRP A 32 8.77 9.14 5.89
C TRP A 32 9.80 8.08 6.31
N ALA A 33 9.39 6.81 6.33
CA ALA A 33 10.30 5.70 6.58
C ALA A 33 11.40 5.63 5.51
N ILE A 34 11.03 5.81 4.23
CA ILE A 34 12.00 5.85 3.13
C ILE A 34 12.91 7.07 3.26
N MET A 35 12.37 8.25 3.56
CA MET A 35 13.17 9.47 3.75
C MET A 35 14.24 9.30 4.82
N LEU A 36 13.87 8.80 6.01
CA LEU A 36 14.82 8.51 7.07
C LEU A 36 15.81 7.41 6.66
N GLY A 37 15.35 6.37 5.96
CA GLY A 37 16.21 5.29 5.47
C GLY A 37 17.24 5.77 4.46
N VAL A 38 16.85 6.61 3.50
CA VAL A 38 17.76 7.16 2.49
C VAL A 38 18.77 8.12 3.14
N GLU A 39 18.33 9.03 4.01
CA GLU A 39 19.25 9.93 4.69
C GLU A 39 20.27 9.18 5.55
N THR A 40 19.84 8.14 6.25
CA THR A 40 20.74 7.40 7.16
C THR A 40 21.63 6.40 6.44
N TRP A 41 21.10 5.64 5.48
CA TRP A 41 21.85 4.56 4.82
C TRP A 41 22.54 4.96 3.53
N VAL A 42 21.97 5.89 2.76
CA VAL A 42 22.56 6.34 1.49
C VAL A 42 23.43 7.56 1.72
N HIS A 43 22.90 8.57 2.41
CA HIS A 43 23.63 9.82 2.67
C HIS A 43 24.48 9.78 3.95
N GLN A 44 24.44 8.67 4.71
CA GLN A 44 25.25 8.45 5.91
C GLN A 44 25.07 9.54 6.98
N VAL A 45 23.89 10.15 7.04
CA VAL A 45 23.53 11.13 8.06
C VAL A 45 23.19 10.40 9.35
N PRO A 46 23.77 10.78 10.51
CA PRO A 46 23.39 10.17 11.78
C PRO A 46 21.89 10.31 12.05
N PHE A 47 21.25 9.24 12.54
CA PHE A 47 19.79 9.19 12.72
C PHE A 47 19.24 10.39 13.50
N ALA A 48 19.92 10.85 14.55
CA ALA A 48 19.47 12.02 15.32
C ALA A 48 19.38 13.30 14.45
N ARG A 49 20.33 13.51 13.53
CA ARG A 49 20.31 14.63 12.59
C ARG A 49 19.27 14.45 11.50
N ALA A 50 19.11 13.23 10.98
CA ALA A 50 18.07 12.91 10.00
C ALA A 50 16.67 13.14 10.58
N TRP A 51 16.45 12.72 11.83
CA TRP A 51 15.21 12.96 12.55
C TRP A 51 14.93 14.44 12.77
N GLN A 52 15.95 15.21 13.17
CA GLN A 52 15.80 16.66 13.29
C GLN A 52 15.45 17.31 11.94
N SER A 53 16.16 16.93 10.86
CA SER A 53 15.86 17.37 9.49
C SER A 53 14.42 17.06 9.09
N PHE A 54 13.97 15.82 9.32
CA PHE A 54 12.58 15.40 9.09
C PHE A 54 11.58 16.32 9.79
N THR A 55 11.77 16.59 11.09
CA THR A 55 10.84 17.43 11.85
C THR A 55 10.78 18.87 11.35
N LEU A 56 11.91 19.43 10.90
CA LEU A 56 11.98 20.78 10.34
C LEU A 56 11.27 20.89 9.00
N HIS A 57 11.38 19.84 8.16
CA HIS A 57 10.77 19.81 6.82
C HIS A 57 9.36 19.22 6.80
N LEU A 58 8.84 18.75 7.94
CA LEU A 58 7.50 18.15 7.99
C LEU A 58 6.42 19.11 7.47
N PHE A 59 6.54 20.40 7.82
CA PHE A 59 5.60 21.44 7.41
C PHE A 59 6.27 22.64 6.71
N ALA A 60 7.49 22.46 6.21
CA ALA A 60 8.21 23.52 5.52
C ALA A 60 7.49 23.91 4.20
N PRO A 61 7.40 25.21 3.84
CA PRO A 61 6.64 25.65 2.65
C PRO A 61 7.19 25.13 1.31
N SER A 62 8.51 25.01 1.18
CA SER A 62 9.17 24.62 -0.08
C SER A 62 9.34 23.11 -0.24
N TYR A 63 9.41 22.37 0.87
CA TYR A 63 9.60 20.92 0.89
C TYR A 63 8.74 20.32 2.00
N ASN A 64 7.45 20.20 1.72
CA ASN A 64 6.44 19.82 2.70
C ASN A 64 6.28 18.29 2.75
N LEU A 65 7.03 17.64 3.65
CA LEU A 65 6.99 16.18 3.80
C LEU A 65 5.63 15.66 4.27
N PHE A 66 4.84 16.49 4.96
CA PHE A 66 3.47 16.15 5.32
C PHE A 66 2.58 16.03 4.07
N LEU A 67 2.65 17.00 3.16
CA LEU A 67 1.90 16.96 1.90
C LEU A 67 2.31 15.76 1.05
N VAL A 68 3.62 15.47 0.94
CA VAL A 68 4.11 14.25 0.26
C VAL A 68 3.52 13.00 0.91
N GLY A 69 3.47 12.96 2.24
CA GLY A 69 2.79 11.92 3.02
C GLY A 69 1.33 11.74 2.63
N VAL A 70 0.56 12.83 2.64
CA VAL A 70 -0.86 12.84 2.31
C VAL A 70 -1.12 12.40 0.87
N LEU A 71 -0.38 12.97 -0.10
CA LEU A 71 -0.50 12.62 -1.51
C LEU A 71 -0.25 11.13 -1.74
N THR A 72 0.78 10.58 -1.08
CA THR A 72 1.08 9.14 -1.14
C THR A 72 -0.02 8.32 -0.48
N ALA A 73 -0.55 8.75 0.67
CA ALA A 73 -1.52 8.00 1.45
C ALA A 73 -2.89 7.86 0.77
N VAL A 74 -3.37 8.88 0.07
CA VAL A 74 -4.75 8.90 -0.52
C VAL A 74 -5.06 7.66 -1.36
N PRO A 75 -4.22 7.23 -2.33
CA PRO A 75 -4.42 5.99 -3.07
C PRO A 75 -4.48 4.74 -2.18
N PHE A 76 -3.64 4.65 -1.14
CA PHE A 76 -3.65 3.52 -0.21
C PHE A 76 -4.89 3.54 0.69
N VAL A 77 -5.40 4.71 1.10
CA VAL A 77 -6.69 4.83 1.79
C VAL A 77 -7.81 4.26 0.92
N ILE A 78 -7.82 4.57 -0.38
CA ILE A 78 -8.79 4.01 -1.34
C ILE A 78 -8.65 2.48 -1.41
N LEU A 79 -7.43 1.95 -1.51
CA LEU A 79 -7.20 0.50 -1.50
C LEU A 79 -7.64 -0.14 -0.17
N ALA A 80 -7.40 0.50 0.97
CA ALA A 80 -7.84 0.02 2.28
C ALA A 80 -9.38 -0.04 2.36
N ILE A 81 -10.07 0.98 1.87
CA ILE A 81 -11.54 0.97 1.74
C ILE A 81 -11.98 -0.16 0.82
N MET A 82 -11.30 -0.36 -0.32
CA MET A 82 -11.59 -1.48 -1.21
C MET A 82 -11.39 -2.83 -0.52
N ILE A 83 -10.38 -3.00 0.33
CA ILE A 83 -10.20 -4.22 1.13
C ILE A 83 -11.41 -4.45 2.04
N LEU A 84 -11.86 -3.43 2.77
CA LEU A 84 -13.07 -3.53 3.62
C LEU A 84 -14.30 -3.91 2.80
N LEU A 85 -14.55 -3.23 1.67
CA LEU A 85 -15.74 -3.45 0.87
C LEU A 85 -15.69 -4.76 0.07
N HIS A 86 -14.57 -5.12 -0.53
CA HIS A 86 -14.46 -6.29 -1.40
C HIS A 86 -14.23 -7.60 -0.66
N LEU A 87 -13.54 -7.59 0.48
CA LEU A 87 -13.34 -8.80 1.30
C LEU A 87 -14.30 -8.88 2.47
N GLY A 88 -14.61 -7.76 3.12
CA GLY A 88 -15.48 -7.73 4.31
C GLY A 88 -16.95 -8.06 4.02
N THR A 89 -17.39 -7.92 2.76
CA THR A 89 -18.77 -8.24 2.35
C THR A 89 -18.95 -9.65 1.78
N VAL A 90 -17.87 -10.44 1.66
CA VAL A 90 -17.98 -11.79 1.09
C VAL A 90 -18.61 -12.73 2.10
N GLU A 91 -19.67 -13.42 1.68
CA GLU A 91 -20.28 -14.48 2.47
C GLU A 91 -19.27 -15.60 2.78
N SER A 92 -19.30 -16.11 4.00
CA SER A 92 -18.35 -17.12 4.48
C SER A 92 -18.38 -18.44 3.69
N GLN A 93 -19.45 -18.70 2.95
CA GLN A 93 -19.59 -19.88 2.09
C GLN A 93 -18.80 -19.75 0.77
N GLN A 94 -18.44 -18.53 0.35
CA GLN A 94 -17.80 -18.24 -0.93
C GLN A 94 -16.27 -18.13 -0.84
N ALA A 95 -15.63 -19.12 -0.19
CA ALA A 95 -14.20 -19.08 0.13
C ALA A 95 -13.28 -18.91 -1.11
N LEU A 96 -13.65 -19.48 -2.26
CA LEU A 96 -12.87 -19.34 -3.50
C LEU A 96 -12.88 -17.89 -4.01
N ILE A 97 -14.05 -17.22 -3.96
CA ILE A 97 -14.19 -15.83 -4.39
C ILE A 97 -13.39 -14.92 -3.46
N ALA A 98 -13.48 -15.14 -2.15
CA ALA A 98 -12.71 -14.41 -1.14
C ALA A 98 -11.20 -14.50 -1.42
N ARG A 99 -10.67 -15.72 -1.63
CA ARG A 99 -9.24 -15.93 -1.94
C ARG A 99 -8.80 -15.21 -3.21
N ARG A 100 -9.61 -15.28 -4.27
CA ARG A 100 -9.29 -14.60 -5.54
C ARG A 100 -9.31 -13.08 -5.41
N ARG A 101 -10.26 -12.52 -4.63
CA ARG A 101 -10.29 -11.07 -4.33
C ARG A 101 -9.09 -10.67 -3.48
N ALA A 102 -8.73 -11.47 -2.48
CA ALA A 102 -7.57 -11.22 -1.63
C ALA A 102 -6.27 -11.19 -2.44
N LEU A 103 -6.07 -12.15 -3.36
CA LEU A 103 -4.89 -12.14 -4.22
C LEU A 103 -4.86 -10.91 -5.15
N GLY A 104 -6.02 -10.53 -5.72
CA GLY A 104 -6.14 -9.29 -6.50
C GLY A 104 -5.70 -8.07 -5.70
N LEU A 105 -6.25 -7.89 -4.49
CA LEU A 105 -5.95 -6.75 -3.63
C LEU A 105 -4.48 -6.76 -3.18
N LEU A 106 -3.92 -7.92 -2.85
CA LEU A 106 -2.51 -8.07 -2.50
C LEU A 106 -1.59 -7.69 -3.68
N THR A 107 -1.92 -8.11 -4.90
CA THR A 107 -1.13 -7.73 -6.08
C THR A 107 -1.23 -6.23 -6.36
N ALA A 108 -2.41 -5.62 -6.18
CA ALA A 108 -2.57 -4.17 -6.28
C ALA A 108 -1.70 -3.44 -5.24
N GLU A 109 -1.73 -3.88 -3.97
CA GLU A 109 -0.89 -3.37 -2.89
C GLU A 109 0.59 -3.43 -3.27
N LEU A 110 1.09 -4.59 -3.71
CA LEU A 110 2.50 -4.79 -4.06
C LEU A 110 2.94 -3.90 -5.22
N VAL A 111 2.12 -3.77 -6.26
CA VAL A 111 2.41 -2.87 -7.39
C VAL A 111 2.49 -1.43 -6.91
N MET A 112 1.52 -0.98 -6.11
CA MET A 112 1.49 0.38 -5.57
C MET A 112 2.68 0.66 -4.66
N LEU A 113 3.02 -0.27 -3.76
CA LEU A 113 4.20 -0.16 -2.88
C LEU A 113 5.49 -0.09 -3.69
N THR A 114 5.59 -0.86 -4.77
CA THR A 114 6.78 -0.86 -5.64
C THR A 114 6.93 0.50 -6.33
N ILE A 115 5.84 1.01 -6.93
CA ILE A 115 5.85 2.33 -7.59
C ILE A 115 6.17 3.44 -6.58
N ALA A 116 5.45 3.48 -5.46
CA ALA A 116 5.68 4.50 -4.43
C ALA A 116 7.11 4.41 -3.87
N GLY A 117 7.55 3.22 -3.51
CA GLY A 117 8.89 2.98 -2.97
C GLY A 117 9.98 3.41 -3.93
N TRP A 118 9.87 3.00 -5.20
CA TRP A 118 10.79 3.43 -6.25
C TRP A 118 10.80 4.95 -6.41
N THR A 119 9.63 5.58 -6.54
CA THR A 119 9.53 7.05 -6.68
C THR A 119 10.17 7.78 -5.50
N HIS A 120 9.86 7.41 -4.25
CA HIS A 120 10.45 8.06 -3.08
C HIS A 120 11.97 7.90 -3.06
N ILE A 121 12.48 6.69 -3.26
CA ILE A 121 13.92 6.42 -3.27
C ILE A 121 14.61 7.23 -4.38
N SER A 122 14.10 7.17 -5.62
CA SER A 122 14.72 7.85 -6.76
C SER A 122 14.79 9.36 -6.57
N VAL A 123 13.70 9.99 -6.10
CA VAL A 123 13.64 11.44 -5.88
C VAL A 123 14.57 11.88 -4.76
N LEU A 124 14.69 11.07 -3.69
CA LEU A 124 15.56 11.40 -2.56
C LEU A 124 17.05 11.24 -2.91
N ILE A 125 17.41 10.26 -3.74
CA ILE A 125 18.80 10.05 -4.17
C ILE A 125 19.23 11.08 -5.23
N HIS A 126 18.31 11.50 -6.11
CA HIS A 126 18.59 12.45 -7.18
C HIS A 126 17.65 13.67 -7.08
N PRO A 127 17.86 14.57 -6.10
CA PRO A 127 16.96 15.69 -5.87
C PRO A 127 17.08 16.74 -6.98
N ASP A 128 16.02 16.88 -7.77
CA ASP A 128 15.89 17.91 -8.79
C ASP A 128 14.45 18.44 -8.87
N ALA A 129 14.21 19.44 -9.74
CA ALA A 129 12.89 20.01 -9.95
C ALA A 129 11.88 19.00 -10.54
N GLN A 130 12.35 17.96 -11.24
CA GLN A 130 11.49 16.91 -11.79
C GLN A 130 11.01 15.97 -10.67
N GLY A 131 11.80 15.77 -9.63
CA GLY A 131 11.43 14.98 -8.46
C GLY A 131 10.22 15.54 -7.71
N ALA A 132 10.08 16.86 -7.64
CA ALA A 132 8.88 17.48 -7.07
C ALA A 132 7.62 17.18 -7.92
N LEU A 133 7.75 17.20 -9.25
CA LEU A 133 6.66 16.82 -10.16
C LEU A 133 6.28 15.34 -10.02
N ALA A 134 7.26 14.46 -9.74
CA ALA A 134 6.99 13.05 -9.52
C ALA A 134 6.02 12.83 -8.35
N TYR A 135 6.18 13.54 -7.22
CA TYR A 135 5.24 13.46 -6.10
C TYR A 135 3.85 14.03 -6.42
N PHE A 136 3.77 15.02 -7.32
CA PHE A 136 2.49 15.56 -7.75
C PHE A 136 1.68 14.56 -8.58
N TYR A 137 2.33 13.79 -9.47
CA TYR A 137 1.68 12.79 -10.31
C TYR A 137 1.55 11.40 -9.65
N LEU A 138 2.33 11.12 -8.61
CA LEU A 138 2.34 9.84 -7.92
C LEU A 138 0.94 9.34 -7.51
N PRO A 139 0.04 10.17 -6.94
CA PRO A 139 -1.29 9.69 -6.54
C PRO A 139 -2.09 9.16 -7.74
N ALA A 140 -2.04 9.86 -8.88
CA ALA A 140 -2.72 9.44 -10.09
C ALA A 140 -2.13 8.13 -10.65
N LEU A 141 -0.80 8.01 -10.67
CA LEU A 141 -0.13 6.77 -11.11
C LEU A 141 -0.51 5.57 -10.22
N LEU A 142 -0.52 5.75 -8.90
CA LEU A 142 -0.92 4.72 -7.96
C LEU A 142 -2.39 4.31 -8.19
N LEU A 143 -3.30 5.26 -8.36
CA LEU A 143 -4.71 4.98 -8.65
C LEU A 143 -4.93 4.27 -9.98
N LEU A 144 -4.19 4.65 -11.03
CA LEU A 144 -4.24 3.98 -12.33
C LEU A 144 -3.66 2.56 -12.27
N SER A 145 -2.65 2.33 -11.43
CA SER A 145 -2.05 1.00 -11.25
C SER A 145 -2.92 0.05 -10.44
N LEU A 146 -3.80 0.56 -9.57
CA LEU A 146 -4.69 -0.25 -8.74
C LEU A 146 -5.53 -1.24 -9.56
N PRO A 147 -6.34 -0.83 -10.56
CA PRO A 147 -7.14 -1.77 -11.34
C PRO A 147 -6.27 -2.75 -12.13
N VAL A 148 -5.08 -2.32 -12.58
CA VAL A 148 -4.11 -3.17 -13.29
C VAL A 148 -3.58 -4.27 -12.37
N GLY A 149 -3.04 -3.89 -11.21
CA GLY A 149 -2.52 -4.84 -10.21
C GLY A 149 -3.62 -5.77 -9.70
N TYR A 150 -4.82 -5.25 -9.45
CA TYR A 150 -5.97 -6.07 -9.07
C TYR A 150 -6.34 -7.08 -10.16
N GLY A 151 -6.43 -6.63 -11.41
CA GLY A 151 -6.72 -7.50 -12.57
C GLY A 151 -5.67 -8.61 -12.74
N LEU A 152 -4.39 -8.28 -12.62
CA LEU A 152 -3.28 -9.23 -12.67
C LEU A 152 -3.39 -10.26 -11.56
N GLY A 153 -3.58 -9.84 -10.30
CA GLY A 153 -3.75 -10.76 -9.18
C GLY A 153 -4.98 -11.66 -9.34
N ARG A 154 -6.07 -11.13 -9.91
CA ARG A 154 -7.26 -11.93 -10.26
C ARG A 154 -6.99 -12.96 -11.35
N ALA A 155 -6.20 -12.62 -12.36
CA ALA A 155 -5.79 -13.54 -13.41
C ALA A 155 -4.88 -14.65 -12.85
N LEU A 156 -3.87 -14.29 -12.06
CA LEU A 156 -3.00 -15.23 -11.36
C LEU A 156 -3.81 -16.16 -10.43
N ALA A 157 -4.81 -15.64 -9.72
CA ALA A 157 -5.63 -16.44 -8.83
C ALA A 157 -6.47 -17.50 -9.55
N LYS A 158 -6.75 -17.33 -10.85
CA LYS A 158 -7.41 -18.38 -11.65
C LYS A 158 -6.48 -19.57 -11.87
N ALA A 159 -5.18 -19.33 -12.01
CA ALA A 159 -4.17 -20.37 -12.19
C ALA A 159 -3.74 -21.00 -10.85
N LEU A 160 -3.53 -20.17 -9.81
CA LEU A 160 -2.91 -20.59 -8.55
C LEU A 160 -3.91 -21.09 -7.50
N VAL A 161 -5.18 -20.66 -7.57
CA VAL A 161 -6.21 -21.10 -6.61
C VAL A 161 -7.11 -22.12 -7.30
N PRO A 162 -6.86 -23.43 -7.11
CA PRO A 162 -7.65 -24.48 -7.74
C PRO A 162 -9.11 -24.35 -7.32
N ARG A 163 -10.01 -24.68 -8.25
CA ARG A 163 -11.42 -24.84 -7.92
C ARG A 163 -11.48 -25.99 -6.91
N VAL A 164 -11.90 -25.72 -5.69
CA VAL A 164 -12.27 -26.79 -4.76
C VAL A 164 -13.47 -27.46 -5.41
N THR A 165 -13.24 -28.60 -6.07
CA THR A 165 -14.30 -29.54 -6.44
C THR A 165 -14.89 -30.03 -5.14
N ALA A 166 -16.14 -29.65 -4.89
CA ALA A 166 -16.97 -30.35 -3.91
C ALA A 166 -17.26 -31.76 -4.43
#